data_AF-A0A022FND8-F1
#
_entry.id   AF-A0A022FND8-F1
#
_cell.length_a   1.000
_cell.length_b   1.000
_cell.length_c   1.000
_cell.angle_alpha   90.00
_cell.angle_beta   90.00
_cell.angle_gamma   90.00
#
_symmetry.space_group_name_H-M   'P 1'
#
loop_
_entity.id
_entity.type
_entity.pdbx_description
1 polymer ?
#
loop_
_entity_poly.entity_id
_entity_poly.type
_entity_poly.pdbx_seq_one_letter_code
_entity_poly.pdbx_strand_id
1 'polypeptide(L)'
;MPDSFDEQGYRRKLIDGGLSEADATALARRYAAERNAQAGTAGGAFRPAGSLFELPDGPAAPEPPPPPPSAAVARSERMAAESAELARTMGLPPEPRTVVNTLAEKVSGVTAERRTQQMATKKTTEKPASATGELAEQVSQAKQAALLKHTKQQIKDMQLSLFDLAPWPDHMRAMPNDFGRSAIFTTRNKKVPRAALQREAIYHISKDVEITFTGIELRADSDELVFAQVLEYAKRTPLGEPVTFTFYEICQDLGWSINGRYYKQAEDCLSRLQASAMQFSSQRLGRLESVSLIRRFRILDRGKRTSRCQVEIDTEMVVLFAGDHYTKFVWEKYRKLSPTARRMFDYFATHKEPYPLKLETFRLMCGSDSTRVKKWREQVSEACDELRENGLVDSAWINDDLVHCKR
;
A
#
# COMPACT_ATOMS: atom_id res chain seq x y z
N MET A 1 2.77 32.07 15.93
CA MET A 1 3.66 31.99 14.77
C MET A 1 3.54 30.57 14.23
N PRO A 2 3.04 30.34 13.00
CA PRO A 2 3.11 29.00 12.43
C PRO A 2 4.59 28.68 12.17
N ASP A 3 5.07 27.55 12.70
CA ASP A 3 6.44 27.07 12.45
C ASP A 3 6.70 27.04 10.95
N SER A 4 7.55 27.94 10.46
CA SER A 4 8.02 27.91 9.07
C SER A 4 8.99 26.74 8.92
N PHE A 5 8.69 25.81 8.03
CA PHE A 5 9.61 24.73 7.67
C PHE A 5 10.90 25.31 7.06
N ASP A 6 12.05 24.97 7.64
CA ASP A 6 13.36 25.34 7.08
C ASP A 6 13.72 24.40 5.91
N GLU A 7 13.22 24.76 4.73
CA GLU A 7 13.48 24.05 3.48
C GLU A 7 14.99 23.97 3.17
N GLN A 8 15.76 25.02 3.48
CA GLN A 8 17.19 25.06 3.21
C GLN A 8 17.99 24.15 4.15
N GLY A 9 17.65 24.13 5.44
CA GLY A 9 18.24 23.22 6.41
C GLY A 9 17.95 21.75 6.11
N TYR A 10 16.70 21.44 5.71
CA TYR A 10 16.33 20.08 5.31
C TYR A 10 17.03 19.65 4.02
N ARG A 11 17.10 20.51 2.98
CA ARG A 11 17.88 20.26 1.76
C ARG A 11 19.36 20.00 2.07
N ARG A 12 19.98 20.81 2.93
CA ARG A 12 21.41 20.65 3.26
C ARG A 12 21.69 19.31 3.94
N LYS A 13 20.82 18.87 4.87
CA LYS A 13 20.89 17.53 5.46
C LYS A 13 20.79 16.40 4.43
N LEU A 14 19.96 16.54 3.41
CA LEU A 14 19.84 15.54 2.33
C LEU A 14 21.10 15.45 1.48
N ILE A 15 21.73 16.60 1.17
CA ILE A 15 23.00 16.66 0.42
C ILE A 15 24.14 16.07 1.24
N ASP A 16 24.24 16.43 2.53
CA ASP A 16 25.24 15.87 3.45
C ASP A 16 25.05 14.36 3.64
N GLY A 17 23.81 13.87 3.49
CA GLY A 17 23.46 12.45 3.47
C GLY A 17 23.73 11.74 2.13
N GLY A 18 24.26 12.43 1.12
CA GLY A 18 24.70 11.83 -0.14
C GLY A 18 23.69 11.86 -1.30
N LEU A 19 22.57 12.61 -1.19
CA LEU A 19 21.72 12.89 -2.35
C LEU A 19 22.39 13.86 -3.31
N SER A 20 22.11 13.70 -4.61
CA SER A 20 22.46 14.72 -5.59
C SER A 20 21.74 16.04 -5.26
N GLU A 21 22.34 17.17 -5.60
CA GLU A 21 21.74 18.48 -5.31
C GLU A 21 20.36 18.65 -5.98
N ALA A 22 20.16 18.02 -7.14
CA ALA A 22 18.88 18.00 -7.84
C ALA A 22 17.80 17.22 -7.05
N ASP A 23 18.14 16.03 -6.56
CA ASP A 23 17.20 15.17 -5.81
C ASP A 23 16.87 15.76 -4.43
N ALA A 24 17.88 16.29 -3.73
CA ALA A 24 17.70 16.93 -2.43
C ALA A 24 16.80 18.17 -2.52
N THR A 25 16.95 18.96 -3.59
CA THR A 25 16.12 20.14 -3.85
C THR A 25 14.68 19.74 -4.20
N ALA A 26 14.50 18.69 -5.00
CA ALA A 26 13.17 18.19 -5.35
C ALA A 26 12.40 17.66 -4.13
N LEU A 27 13.08 16.90 -3.27
CA LEU A 27 12.48 16.33 -2.05
C LEU A 27 12.09 17.42 -1.05
N ALA A 28 12.99 18.39 -0.80
CA ALA A 28 12.74 19.50 0.11
C ALA A 28 11.56 20.38 -0.34
N ARG A 29 11.46 20.67 -1.65
CA ARG A 29 10.34 21.43 -2.22
C ARG A 29 9.01 20.71 -2.12
N ARG A 30 8.96 19.40 -2.40
CA ARG A 30 7.74 18.59 -2.24
C ARG A 30 7.26 18.61 -0.79
N TYR A 31 8.18 18.39 0.15
CA TYR A 31 7.88 18.42 1.58
C TYR A 31 7.34 19.79 2.02
N ALA A 32 7.92 20.89 1.53
CA ALA A 32 7.46 22.25 1.80
C ALA A 32 6.08 22.55 1.19
N ALA A 33 5.84 22.14 -0.06
CA ALA A 33 4.59 22.36 -0.77
C ALA A 33 3.41 21.62 -0.10
N GLU A 34 3.62 20.38 0.31
CA GLU A 34 2.61 19.58 1.01
C GLU A 34 2.27 20.17 2.39
N ARG A 35 3.26 20.71 3.10
CA ARG A 35 3.03 21.43 4.37
C ARG A 35 2.27 22.74 4.17
N ASN A 36 2.56 23.49 3.12
CA ASN A 36 1.90 24.76 2.82
C ASN A 36 0.46 24.58 2.33
N ALA A 37 0.17 23.53 1.56
CA ALA A 37 -1.20 23.17 1.17
C ALA A 37 -2.10 22.91 2.38
N GLN A 38 -1.52 22.47 3.50
CA GLN A 38 -2.21 22.19 4.75
C GLN A 38 -2.51 23.43 5.60
N ALA A 39 -1.68 24.48 5.50
CA ALA A 39 -1.91 25.76 6.20
C ALA A 39 -3.15 26.50 5.65
N GLY A 40 -3.49 26.30 4.38
CA GLY A 40 -4.66 26.92 3.73
C GLY A 40 -6.02 26.33 4.13
N THR A 41 -6.05 25.12 4.71
CA THR A 41 -7.30 24.42 5.09
C THR A 41 -7.70 24.61 6.56
N ALA A 42 -6.86 25.25 7.38
CA ALA A 42 -7.06 25.36 8.83
C ALA A 42 -7.92 26.56 9.29
N GLY A 43 -8.66 27.22 8.38
CA GLY A 43 -9.33 28.51 8.66
C GLY A 43 -10.78 28.68 8.20
N GLY A 44 -11.53 27.61 7.92
CA GLY A 44 -12.91 27.70 7.44
C GLY A 44 -13.94 27.14 8.41
N ALA A 45 -14.73 28.02 9.04
CA ALA A 45 -15.85 27.65 9.91
C ALA A 45 -16.93 26.85 9.15
N PHE A 46 -17.43 25.80 9.82
CA PHE A 46 -18.52 24.92 9.38
C PHE A 46 -19.86 25.68 9.31
N ARG A 47 -20.65 25.47 8.24
CA ARG A 47 -22.09 25.79 8.19
C ARG A 47 -22.88 24.63 7.54
N PRO A 48 -24.05 24.24 8.08
CA PRO A 48 -24.81 23.09 7.58
C PRO A 48 -25.91 23.43 6.56
N ALA A 49 -26.19 22.43 5.71
CA ALA A 49 -27.38 22.03 4.93
C ALA A 49 -28.40 23.05 4.37
N GLY A 50 -28.79 22.85 3.10
CA GLY A 50 -30.15 23.14 2.61
C GLY A 50 -30.29 23.56 1.13
N SER A 51 -30.79 22.64 0.30
CA SER A 51 -31.70 22.78 -0.87
C SER A 51 -31.43 23.80 -2.00
N LEU A 52 -31.45 23.36 -3.27
CA LEU A 52 -32.46 23.75 -4.31
C LEU A 52 -32.11 23.30 -5.76
N PHE A 53 -33.13 22.78 -6.46
CA PHE A 53 -33.41 22.76 -7.93
C PHE A 53 -32.53 21.92 -8.88
N GLU A 54 -33.00 21.36 -10.00
CA GLU A 54 -34.26 20.78 -10.51
C GLU A 54 -33.84 20.09 -11.83
N LEU A 55 -34.46 18.96 -12.20
CA LEU A 55 -34.27 18.29 -13.51
C LEU A 55 -35.25 18.84 -14.55
N PRO A 56 -34.94 18.73 -15.86
CA PRO A 56 -36.01 18.50 -16.83
C PRO A 56 -35.81 17.23 -17.67
N ASP A 57 -36.93 16.54 -17.89
CA ASP A 57 -37.13 15.41 -18.79
C ASP A 57 -37.23 15.83 -20.27
N GLY A 58 -36.80 14.94 -21.17
CA GLY A 58 -37.11 14.98 -22.61
C GLY A 58 -36.61 13.73 -23.37
N PRO A 59 -37.32 13.21 -24.39
CA PRO A 59 -37.40 11.78 -24.68
C PRO A 59 -36.37 11.22 -25.71
N ALA A 60 -36.25 9.89 -25.70
CA ALA A 60 -35.34 9.08 -26.52
C ALA A 60 -35.83 8.81 -27.96
N ALA A 61 -34.87 8.72 -28.89
CA ALA A 61 -35.00 8.19 -30.26
C ALA A 61 -33.64 7.53 -30.67
N PRO A 62 -33.62 6.64 -31.69
CA PRO A 62 -32.91 5.34 -31.65
C PRO A 62 -31.43 5.34 -32.09
N GLU A 63 -30.69 4.31 -31.67
CA GLU A 63 -29.25 4.09 -31.92
C GLU A 63 -28.90 3.76 -33.39
N PRO A 64 -27.84 4.38 -33.96
CA PRO A 64 -27.16 3.94 -35.18
C PRO A 64 -25.92 3.05 -34.89
N PRO A 65 -25.40 2.30 -35.90
CA PRO A 65 -24.41 1.23 -35.73
C PRO A 65 -23.01 1.70 -35.24
N PRO A 66 -22.14 0.79 -34.74
CA PRO A 66 -20.99 1.14 -33.92
C PRO A 66 -19.87 1.89 -34.70
N PRO A 67 -19.29 2.96 -34.13
CA PRO A 67 -18.22 3.71 -34.78
C PRO A 67 -16.80 3.22 -34.42
N PRO A 68 -15.78 3.55 -35.24
CA PRO A 68 -14.35 3.35 -34.96
C PRO A 68 -13.88 4.09 -33.68
N PRO A 69 -12.66 3.82 -33.15
CA PRO A 69 -12.23 4.24 -31.81
C PRO A 69 -12.57 5.69 -31.45
N SER A 70 -13.15 5.85 -30.26
CA SER A 70 -13.81 7.06 -29.78
C SER A 70 -12.94 8.32 -29.90
N ALA A 71 -13.55 9.39 -30.44
CA ALA A 71 -12.99 10.75 -30.47
C ALA A 71 -12.54 11.25 -29.08
N ALA A 72 -13.04 10.66 -27.98
CA ALA A 72 -12.59 10.97 -26.62
C ALA A 72 -11.16 10.46 -26.32
N VAL A 73 -10.75 9.33 -26.91
CA VAL A 73 -9.39 8.78 -26.76
C VAL A 73 -8.41 9.63 -27.56
N ALA A 74 -8.75 9.94 -28.81
CA ALA A 74 -7.95 10.85 -29.63
C ALA A 74 -7.87 12.27 -29.04
N ARG A 75 -8.94 12.74 -28.37
CA ARG A 75 -8.96 14.03 -27.66
C ARG A 75 -8.15 14.00 -26.36
N SER A 76 -8.14 12.87 -25.64
CA SER A 76 -7.32 12.68 -24.44
C SER A 76 -5.83 12.60 -24.78
N GLU A 77 -5.46 11.89 -25.85
CA GLU A 77 -4.08 11.82 -26.34
C GLU A 77 -3.60 13.16 -26.89
N ARG A 78 -4.46 13.91 -27.61
CA ARG A 78 -4.15 15.28 -28.03
C ARG A 78 -4.02 16.24 -26.85
N MET A 79 -4.90 16.17 -25.85
CA MET A 79 -4.80 17.01 -24.64
C MET A 79 -3.57 16.66 -23.81
N ALA A 80 -3.16 15.38 -23.76
CA ALA A 80 -1.93 14.96 -23.10
C ALA A 80 -0.68 15.41 -23.88
N ALA A 81 -0.70 15.37 -25.22
CA ALA A 81 0.36 15.89 -26.07
C ALA A 81 0.47 17.42 -25.98
N GLU A 82 -0.66 18.14 -26.02
CA GLU A 82 -0.76 19.59 -25.86
C GLU A 82 -0.33 20.03 -24.46
N SER A 83 -0.67 19.28 -23.40
CA SER A 83 -0.20 19.56 -22.04
C SER A 83 1.31 19.31 -21.89
N ALA A 84 1.85 18.30 -22.56
CA ALA A 84 3.29 18.00 -22.57
C ALA A 84 4.10 18.97 -23.45
N GLU A 85 3.47 19.60 -24.44
CA GLU A 85 4.05 20.66 -25.26
C GLU A 85 3.96 22.01 -24.53
N LEU A 86 2.83 22.30 -23.87
CA LEU A 86 2.62 23.47 -23.01
C LEU A 86 3.63 23.50 -21.86
N ALA A 87 3.85 22.37 -21.18
CA ALA A 87 4.85 22.23 -20.13
C ALA A 87 6.29 22.46 -20.63
N ARG A 88 6.59 22.09 -21.89
CA ARG A 88 7.88 22.36 -22.54
C ARG A 88 8.04 23.84 -22.92
N THR A 89 7.00 24.49 -23.42
CA THR A 89 7.01 25.94 -23.71
C THR A 89 7.02 26.80 -22.43
N MET A 90 6.50 26.30 -21.31
CA MET A 90 6.51 27.00 -20.01
C MET A 90 7.76 26.72 -19.16
N GLY A 91 8.71 25.92 -19.64
CA GLY A 91 9.96 25.63 -18.93
C GLY A 91 9.77 24.88 -17.59
N LEU A 92 8.65 24.18 -17.42
CA LEU A 92 8.37 23.40 -16.21
C LEU A 92 9.17 22.08 -16.25
N PRO A 93 9.97 21.75 -15.21
CA PRO A 93 10.77 20.54 -15.22
C PRO A 93 9.88 19.28 -15.17
N PRO A 94 10.24 18.19 -15.87
CA PRO A 94 9.56 16.91 -15.74
C PRO A 94 9.64 16.42 -14.29
N GLU A 95 8.61 15.72 -13.80
CA GLU A 95 8.59 15.20 -12.44
C GLU A 95 9.86 14.39 -12.12
N PRO A 96 10.65 14.79 -11.10
CA PRO A 96 11.89 14.09 -10.79
C PRO A 96 11.64 12.80 -10.00
N ARG A 97 12.44 11.78 -10.37
CA ARG A 97 12.46 10.40 -9.89
C ARG A 97 13.06 10.33 -8.48
N THR A 98 12.45 9.60 -7.56
CA THR A 98 12.94 9.40 -6.19
C THR A 98 14.18 8.48 -6.14
N VAL A 99 15.01 8.63 -5.11
CA VAL A 99 16.22 7.80 -4.86
C VAL A 99 15.88 6.31 -4.75
N VAL A 100 14.67 5.98 -4.28
CA VAL A 100 14.13 4.62 -4.27
C VAL A 100 13.69 4.15 -5.66
N ASN A 101 13.29 5.05 -6.54
CA ASN A 101 13.01 4.71 -7.95
C ASN A 101 14.30 4.43 -8.73
N THR A 102 15.45 5.01 -8.35
CA THR A 102 16.75 4.55 -8.90
C THR A 102 17.12 3.14 -8.44
N LEU A 103 16.63 2.72 -7.26
CA LEU A 103 16.73 1.35 -6.76
C LEU A 103 15.76 0.40 -7.46
N ALA A 104 14.51 0.82 -7.67
CA ALA A 104 13.53 0.07 -8.44
C ALA A 104 13.98 -0.10 -9.90
N GLU A 105 14.56 0.93 -10.53
CA GLU A 105 15.14 0.85 -11.88
C GLU A 105 16.42 0.01 -11.93
N LYS A 106 17.30 0.04 -10.92
CA LYS A 106 18.49 -0.85 -10.85
C LYS A 106 18.12 -2.31 -10.60
N VAL A 107 17.06 -2.58 -9.83
CA VAL A 107 16.50 -3.93 -9.61
C VAL A 107 15.71 -4.40 -10.86
N SER A 108 15.04 -3.49 -11.57
CA SER A 108 14.33 -3.76 -12.83
C SER A 108 15.27 -3.88 -14.04
N GLY A 109 16.43 -3.24 -14.02
CA GLY A 109 17.45 -3.32 -15.08
C GLY A 109 18.05 -4.72 -15.19
N VAL A 110 18.25 -5.40 -14.06
CA VAL A 110 18.74 -6.79 -14.00
C VAL A 110 17.71 -7.79 -14.56
N THR A 111 16.40 -7.50 -14.44
CA THR A 111 15.34 -8.32 -15.05
C THR A 111 15.15 -8.04 -16.55
N ALA A 112 15.38 -6.80 -17.01
CA ALA A 112 15.39 -6.45 -18.43
C ALA A 112 16.57 -7.07 -19.20
N GLU A 113 17.76 -7.12 -18.58
CA GLU A 113 18.94 -7.82 -19.11
C GLU A 113 18.71 -9.35 -19.19
N ARG A 114 18.03 -9.95 -18.21
CA ARG A 114 17.63 -11.37 -18.27
C ARG A 114 16.66 -11.65 -19.42
N ARG A 115 15.72 -10.74 -19.73
CA ARG A 115 14.75 -10.89 -20.83
C ARG A 115 15.41 -10.81 -22.20
N THR A 116 16.38 -9.92 -22.38
CA THR A 116 17.18 -9.81 -23.62
C THR A 116 18.13 -11.00 -23.78
N GLN A 117 18.75 -11.48 -22.70
CA GLN A 117 19.59 -12.68 -22.73
C GLN A 117 18.79 -13.97 -22.97
N GLN A 118 17.57 -14.09 -22.44
CA GLN A 118 16.67 -15.23 -22.71
C GLN A 118 16.08 -15.22 -24.13
N MET A 119 15.84 -14.05 -24.73
CA MET A 119 15.42 -13.96 -26.13
C MET A 119 16.57 -14.24 -27.11
N ALA A 120 17.82 -13.90 -26.75
CA ALA A 120 18.99 -14.21 -27.56
C ALA A 120 19.40 -15.71 -27.53
N THR A 121 19.09 -16.42 -26.44
CA THR A 121 19.50 -17.83 -26.24
C THR A 121 18.48 -18.87 -26.72
N LYS A 122 17.29 -18.47 -27.18
CA LYS A 122 16.26 -19.42 -27.68
C LYS A 122 16.57 -19.99 -29.08
N LYS A 123 17.77 -19.77 -29.60
CA LYS A 123 18.22 -20.24 -30.92
C LYS A 123 19.44 -21.16 -30.86
N THR A 124 19.59 -22.01 -29.84
CA THR A 124 20.43 -23.22 -29.99
C THR A 124 20.04 -24.30 -28.99
N THR A 125 20.09 -25.54 -29.49
CA THR A 125 19.59 -26.81 -28.97
C THR A 125 20.22 -27.32 -27.65
N GLU A 126 19.35 -27.99 -26.88
CA GLU A 126 19.55 -29.14 -25.97
C GLU A 126 20.50 -29.06 -24.74
N LYS A 127 19.99 -29.64 -23.63
CA LYS A 127 20.49 -29.69 -22.23
C LYS A 127 21.90 -30.33 -22.08
N PRO A 128 22.66 -30.08 -20.98
CA PRO A 128 22.19 -30.19 -19.58
C PRO A 128 22.62 -29.02 -18.67
N ALA A 129 21.65 -28.38 -18.01
CA ALA A 129 21.90 -27.28 -17.07
C ALA A 129 21.12 -27.52 -15.77
N SER A 130 21.78 -28.04 -14.73
CA SER A 130 21.27 -28.00 -13.36
C SER A 130 22.27 -27.26 -12.44
N ALA A 131 23.55 -27.65 -12.45
CA ALA A 131 24.56 -27.02 -11.60
C ALA A 131 24.91 -25.56 -11.97
N THR A 132 24.92 -25.22 -13.26
CA THR A 132 25.22 -23.85 -13.73
C THR A 132 24.04 -22.89 -13.52
N GLY A 133 22.80 -23.40 -13.59
CA GLY A 133 21.58 -22.65 -13.31
C GLY A 133 21.44 -22.30 -11.83
N GLU A 134 21.68 -23.29 -10.94
CA GLU A 134 21.67 -23.10 -9.49
C GLU A 134 22.73 -22.09 -9.03
N LEU A 135 23.95 -22.18 -9.58
CA LEU A 135 25.02 -21.22 -9.26
C LEU A 135 24.67 -19.79 -9.73
N ALA A 136 24.11 -19.64 -10.93
CA ALA A 136 23.68 -18.34 -11.44
C ALA A 136 22.54 -17.73 -10.60
N GLU A 137 21.64 -18.57 -10.09
CA GLU A 137 20.57 -18.15 -9.19
C GLU A 137 21.10 -17.74 -7.81
N GLN A 138 22.02 -18.51 -7.23
CA GLN A 138 22.69 -18.17 -5.97
C GLN A 138 23.46 -16.85 -6.07
N VAL A 139 24.22 -16.64 -7.14
CA VAL A 139 24.95 -15.37 -7.37
C VAL A 139 23.99 -14.20 -7.53
N SER A 140 22.86 -14.39 -8.22
CA SER A 140 21.81 -13.36 -8.36
C SER A 140 21.19 -12.99 -7.01
N GLN A 141 20.85 -13.99 -6.19
CA GLN A 141 20.29 -13.78 -4.85
C GLN A 141 21.28 -13.06 -3.93
N ALA A 142 22.56 -13.45 -3.97
CA ALA A 142 23.62 -12.79 -3.18
C ALA A 142 23.78 -11.32 -3.56
N LYS A 143 23.73 -10.99 -4.86
CA LYS A 143 23.78 -9.60 -5.35
C LYS A 143 22.57 -8.79 -4.87
N GLN A 144 21.36 -9.35 -4.95
CA GLN A 144 20.15 -8.69 -4.46
C GLN A 144 20.20 -8.45 -2.95
N ALA A 145 20.64 -9.44 -2.17
CA ALA A 145 20.78 -9.31 -0.71
C ALA A 145 21.80 -8.22 -0.33
N ALA A 146 22.94 -8.16 -1.03
CA ALA A 146 23.94 -7.11 -0.82
C ALA A 146 23.40 -5.71 -1.14
N LEU A 147 22.64 -5.57 -2.23
CA LEU A 147 21.99 -4.31 -2.60
C LEU A 147 20.97 -3.87 -1.55
N LEU A 148 20.12 -4.79 -1.07
CA LEU A 148 19.17 -4.51 0.00
C LEU A 148 19.86 -4.07 1.29
N LYS A 149 20.94 -4.76 1.68
CA LYS A 149 21.71 -4.41 2.87
C LYS A 149 22.30 -3.00 2.77
N HIS A 150 22.92 -2.67 1.64
CA HIS A 150 23.44 -1.33 1.39
C HIS A 150 22.34 -0.26 1.43
N THR A 151 21.20 -0.54 0.80
CA THR A 151 20.04 0.37 0.77
C THR A 151 19.51 0.66 2.17
N LYS A 152 19.37 -0.37 3.00
CA LYS A 152 18.92 -0.22 4.39
C LYS A 152 19.90 0.62 5.21
N GLN A 153 21.20 0.41 4.99
CA GLN A 153 22.23 1.20 5.65
C GLN A 153 22.12 2.68 5.24
N GLN A 154 21.95 2.97 3.95
CA GLN A 154 21.73 4.34 3.47
C GLN A 154 20.47 4.97 4.06
N ILE A 155 19.34 4.25 4.07
CA ILE A 155 18.09 4.73 4.69
C ILE A 155 18.33 5.14 6.15
N LYS A 156 19.09 4.32 6.89
CA LYS A 156 19.42 4.57 8.29
C LYS A 156 20.37 5.76 8.46
N ASP A 157 21.44 5.83 7.66
CA ASP A 157 22.44 6.90 7.72
C ASP A 157 21.81 8.26 7.39
N MET A 158 20.86 8.26 6.45
CA MET A 158 20.11 9.44 6.02
C MET A 158 18.89 9.77 6.89
N GLN A 159 18.58 8.92 7.88
CA GLN A 159 17.41 9.05 8.75
C GLN A 159 16.09 9.21 7.98
N LEU A 160 15.94 8.52 6.85
CA LEU A 160 14.73 8.62 6.04
C LEU A 160 13.53 8.03 6.79
N SER A 161 12.39 8.67 6.62
CA SER A 161 11.09 8.23 7.13
C SER A 161 10.33 7.43 6.07
N LEU A 162 9.25 6.77 6.46
CA LEU A 162 8.39 6.07 5.50
C LEU A 162 7.76 7.04 4.48
N PHE A 163 7.48 8.28 4.89
CA PHE A 163 6.93 9.33 4.04
C PHE A 163 7.91 9.77 2.95
N ASP A 164 9.21 9.82 3.25
CA ASP A 164 10.24 10.17 2.26
C ASP A 164 10.35 9.12 1.14
N LEU A 165 10.00 7.87 1.46
CA LEU A 165 10.12 6.72 0.57
C LEU A 165 8.81 6.42 -0.17
N ALA A 166 7.68 6.59 0.53
CA ALA A 166 6.33 6.33 0.05
C ALA A 166 5.40 7.42 0.60
N PRO A 167 5.26 8.58 -0.06
CA PRO A 167 4.45 9.67 0.47
C PRO A 167 2.94 9.40 0.30
N TRP A 168 2.14 9.79 1.30
CA TRP A 168 0.67 9.87 1.19
C TRP A 168 0.06 10.97 2.09
N PRO A 169 -1.02 11.64 1.63
CA PRO A 169 -1.69 12.69 2.41
C PRO A 169 -2.28 12.22 3.75
N ASP A 170 -2.47 13.13 4.71
CA ASP A 170 -2.93 12.81 6.08
C ASP A 170 -4.36 12.24 6.15
N HIS A 171 -5.20 12.53 5.15
CA HIS A 171 -6.54 11.95 5.03
C HIS A 171 -6.55 10.55 4.40
N MET A 172 -5.39 10.04 4.00
CA MET A 172 -5.19 8.71 3.42
C MET A 172 -4.37 7.82 4.34
N ARG A 173 -4.44 6.52 4.08
CA ARG A 173 -3.48 5.53 4.58
C ARG A 173 -2.89 4.77 3.40
N ALA A 174 -1.83 4.03 3.68
CA ALA A 174 -1.15 3.22 2.70
C ALA A 174 -0.85 1.81 3.22
N MET A 175 -0.86 0.85 2.30
CA MET A 175 -0.48 -0.54 2.55
C MET A 175 0.41 -1.09 1.42
N PRO A 176 1.36 -1.98 1.70
CA PRO A 176 2.11 -2.68 0.65
C PRO A 176 1.19 -3.49 -0.25
N ASN A 177 1.47 -3.51 -1.55
CA ASN A 177 0.65 -4.23 -2.52
C ASN A 177 0.67 -5.75 -2.27
N ASP A 178 1.80 -6.28 -1.79
CA ASP A 178 1.94 -7.69 -1.44
C ASP A 178 1.01 -8.09 -0.27
N PHE A 179 0.67 -7.15 0.61
CA PHE A 179 -0.34 -7.38 1.65
C PHE A 179 -1.74 -7.35 1.08
N GLY A 180 -2.05 -6.41 0.18
CA GLY A 180 -3.35 -6.34 -0.50
C GLY A 180 -3.65 -7.54 -1.42
N ARG A 181 -2.64 -8.34 -1.77
CA ARG A 181 -2.75 -9.52 -2.66
C ARG A 181 -2.55 -10.86 -1.94
N SER A 182 -2.46 -10.85 -0.61
CA SER A 182 -2.27 -12.07 0.20
C SER A 182 -3.34 -12.27 1.26
N ALA A 183 -3.33 -13.46 1.85
CA ALA A 183 -4.18 -13.84 2.98
C ALA A 183 -3.55 -13.53 4.34
N ILE A 184 -2.64 -12.54 4.41
CA ILE A 184 -1.98 -12.15 5.66
C ILE A 184 -2.98 -11.60 6.69
N PHE A 185 -4.01 -10.87 6.23
CA PHE A 185 -5.14 -10.43 7.03
C PHE A 185 -6.41 -11.17 6.57
N THR A 186 -6.86 -12.14 7.37
CA THR A 186 -8.01 -12.97 6.98
C THR A 186 -9.35 -12.28 7.25
N THR A 187 -10.40 -12.69 6.54
CA THR A 187 -11.79 -12.28 6.78
C THR A 187 -12.55 -13.32 7.60
N ARG A 188 -11.86 -14.14 8.40
CA ARG A 188 -12.49 -15.20 9.19
C ARG A 188 -13.42 -14.63 10.25
N ASN A 189 -14.41 -15.43 10.63
CA ASN A 189 -15.42 -15.03 11.60
C ASN A 189 -14.78 -14.70 12.96
N LYS A 190 -14.98 -13.47 13.44
CA LYS A 190 -14.45 -13.00 14.73
C LYS A 190 -14.88 -13.80 15.96
N LYS A 191 -15.96 -14.59 15.85
CA LYS A 191 -16.42 -15.49 16.92
C LYS A 191 -15.61 -16.79 17.01
N VAL A 192 -14.85 -17.14 15.96
CA VAL A 192 -14.00 -18.32 15.95
C VAL A 192 -12.64 -17.96 16.55
N PRO A 193 -12.06 -18.81 17.43
CA PRO A 193 -10.71 -18.62 17.95
C PRO A 193 -9.69 -18.41 16.82
N ARG A 194 -8.68 -17.58 17.07
CA ARG A 194 -7.60 -17.35 16.11
C ARG A 194 -6.68 -18.55 16.07
N ALA A 195 -6.22 -18.91 14.87
CA ALA A 195 -5.22 -19.97 14.73
C ALA A 195 -3.85 -19.50 15.21
N ALA A 196 -3.09 -20.39 15.84
CA ALA A 196 -1.65 -20.23 16.06
C ALA A 196 -0.92 -20.90 14.89
N LEU A 197 -0.12 -20.11 14.18
CA LEU A 197 0.54 -20.50 12.94
C LEU A 197 2.04 -20.69 13.21
N GLN A 198 2.63 -21.75 12.69
CA GLN A 198 4.06 -22.03 12.81
C GLN A 198 4.67 -22.28 11.44
N ARG A 199 5.32 -21.25 10.88
CA ARG A 199 5.91 -21.25 9.53
C ARG A 199 4.90 -21.66 8.45
N GLU A 200 3.65 -21.26 8.62
CA GLU A 200 2.57 -21.58 7.69
C GLU A 200 2.69 -20.72 6.43
N ALA A 201 2.44 -21.33 5.27
CA ALA A 201 2.43 -20.61 4.00
C ALA A 201 1.18 -19.73 3.92
N ILE A 202 1.37 -18.45 3.64
CA ILE A 202 0.29 -17.50 3.40
C ILE A 202 0.01 -17.45 1.91
N TYR A 203 -1.26 -17.64 1.55
CA TYR A 203 -1.69 -17.54 0.17
C TYR A 203 -1.38 -16.14 -0.38
N HIS A 204 -0.77 -16.09 -1.57
CA HIS A 204 -0.54 -14.87 -2.34
C HIS A 204 -1.00 -15.12 -3.79
N ILE A 205 -1.61 -14.13 -4.43
CA ILE A 205 -2.15 -14.29 -5.79
C ILE A 205 -1.04 -14.48 -6.83
N SER A 206 0.04 -13.70 -6.71
CA SER A 206 1.20 -13.82 -7.59
C SER A 206 2.05 -15.02 -7.19
N LYS A 207 2.40 -15.86 -8.17
CA LYS A 207 3.16 -17.11 -7.97
C LYS A 207 4.65 -16.90 -7.68
N ASP A 208 5.16 -15.71 -7.95
CA ASP A 208 6.55 -15.32 -7.74
C ASP A 208 6.81 -14.73 -6.35
N VAL A 209 5.77 -14.69 -5.49
CA VAL A 209 5.85 -14.19 -4.12
C VAL A 209 5.52 -15.33 -3.16
N GLU A 210 6.42 -15.54 -2.21
CA GLU A 210 6.26 -16.52 -1.14
C GLU A 210 6.27 -15.81 0.21
N ILE A 211 5.23 -16.06 1.00
CA ILE A 211 5.10 -15.52 2.35
C ILE A 211 4.91 -16.69 3.31
N THR A 212 5.72 -16.76 4.36
CA THR A 212 5.47 -17.65 5.49
C THR A 212 5.26 -16.84 6.75
N PHE A 213 4.39 -17.32 7.63
CA PHE A 213 4.01 -16.60 8.84
C PHE A 213 4.05 -17.51 10.07
N THR A 214 4.61 -16.96 11.14
CA THR A 214 4.59 -17.54 12.49
C THR A 214 3.99 -16.52 13.44
N GLY A 215 3.04 -16.94 14.27
CA GLY A 215 2.34 -16.06 15.21
C GLY A 215 0.85 -16.38 15.28
N ILE A 216 0.10 -15.49 15.92
CA ILE A 216 -1.37 -15.60 15.95
C ILE A 216 -1.94 -15.00 14.66
N GLU A 217 -2.91 -15.69 14.06
CA GLU A 217 -3.67 -15.25 12.89
C GLU A 217 -4.07 -13.77 13.00
N LEU A 218 -3.75 -12.99 11.98
CA LEU A 218 -4.17 -11.59 11.84
C LEU A 218 -5.45 -11.51 11.01
N ARG A 219 -6.35 -10.60 11.37
CA ARG A 219 -7.67 -10.45 10.74
C ARG A 219 -7.86 -9.05 10.22
N ALA A 220 -8.48 -8.98 9.04
CA ALA A 220 -8.89 -7.73 8.41
C ALA A 220 -9.89 -6.95 9.28
N ASP A 221 -10.74 -7.63 10.07
CA ASP A 221 -11.71 -7.00 11.00
C ASP A 221 -11.08 -5.95 11.93
N SER A 222 -9.84 -6.17 12.39
CA SER A 222 -9.19 -5.25 13.34
C SER A 222 -7.70 -5.01 13.10
N ASP A 223 -6.91 -6.06 12.87
CA ASP A 223 -5.44 -5.98 12.88
C ASP A 223 -4.92 -5.18 11.68
N GLU A 224 -5.56 -5.33 10.52
CA GLU A 224 -5.27 -4.57 9.30
C GLU A 224 -5.42 -3.06 9.49
N LEU A 225 -6.55 -2.64 10.08
CA LEU A 225 -6.80 -1.22 10.33
C LEU A 225 -5.83 -0.64 11.36
N VAL A 226 -5.57 -1.37 12.44
CA VAL A 226 -4.59 -0.97 13.46
C VAL A 226 -3.21 -0.81 12.82
N PHE A 227 -2.80 -1.76 11.99
CA PHE A 227 -1.51 -1.70 11.30
C PHE A 227 -1.42 -0.50 10.35
N ALA A 228 -2.42 -0.28 9.50
CA ALA A 228 -2.47 0.89 8.60
C ALA A 228 -2.43 2.22 9.37
N GLN A 229 -3.10 2.31 10.52
CA GLN A 229 -3.07 3.51 11.37
C GLN A 229 -1.73 3.70 12.09
N VAL A 230 -1.06 2.62 12.50
CA VAL A 230 0.29 2.71 13.06
C VAL A 230 1.29 3.20 12.01
N LEU A 231 1.18 2.71 10.77
CA LEU A 231 2.01 3.18 9.66
C LEU A 231 1.85 4.68 9.43
N GLU A 232 0.63 5.22 9.55
CA GLU A 232 0.41 6.67 9.51
C GLU A 232 1.15 7.39 10.62
N TYR A 233 0.97 6.97 11.87
CA TYR A 233 1.62 7.62 13.00
C TYR A 233 3.15 7.62 12.83
N ALA A 234 3.70 6.52 12.34
CA ALA A 234 5.13 6.37 12.10
C ALA A 234 5.63 7.07 10.83
N LYS A 235 4.76 7.54 9.92
CA LYS A 235 5.18 7.86 8.55
C LYS A 235 6.24 8.94 8.46
N ARG A 236 6.19 9.95 9.33
CA ARG A 236 7.13 11.09 9.40
C ARG A 236 8.25 10.89 10.42
N THR A 237 8.27 9.76 11.10
CA THR A 237 9.31 9.42 12.06
C THR A 237 10.43 8.69 11.31
N PRO A 238 11.70 8.99 11.57
CA PRO A 238 12.82 8.23 11.02
C PRO A 238 12.64 6.73 11.28
N LEU A 239 12.99 5.91 10.30
CA LEU A 239 12.78 4.47 10.40
C LEU A 239 13.64 3.86 11.52
N GLY A 240 13.05 2.97 12.31
CA GLY A 240 13.67 2.39 13.51
C GLY A 240 13.53 3.25 14.77
N GLU A 241 13.02 4.48 14.67
CA GLU A 241 12.65 5.27 15.83
C GLU A 241 11.19 5.01 16.22
N PRO A 242 10.86 5.04 17.52
CA PRO A 242 9.51 4.76 17.97
C PRO A 242 8.58 5.98 17.86
N VAL A 243 7.33 5.76 17.46
CA VAL A 243 6.24 6.73 17.58
C VAL A 243 5.45 6.51 18.87
N THR A 244 4.95 7.60 19.45
CA THR A 244 4.18 7.59 20.70
C THR A 244 2.77 8.15 20.49
N PHE A 245 1.76 7.46 21.00
CA PHE A 245 0.35 7.85 20.93
C PHE A 245 -0.44 7.24 22.11
N THR A 246 -1.73 7.54 22.22
CA THR A 246 -2.65 7.01 23.24
C THR A 246 -3.61 6.00 22.66
N PHE A 247 -4.19 5.14 23.52
CA PHE A 247 -5.33 4.32 23.09
C PHE A 247 -6.55 5.15 22.70
N TYR A 248 -6.69 6.36 23.27
CA TYR A 248 -7.74 7.30 22.86
C TYR A 248 -7.57 7.71 21.39
N GLU A 249 -6.39 8.20 21.01
CA GLU A 249 -6.08 8.64 19.64
C GLU A 249 -6.28 7.50 18.63
N ILE A 250 -5.71 6.32 18.87
CA ILE A 250 -5.86 5.21 17.91
C ILE A 250 -7.31 4.74 17.80
N CYS A 251 -8.07 4.67 18.90
CA CYS A 251 -9.49 4.32 18.80
C CYS A 251 -10.30 5.40 18.09
N GLN A 252 -10.00 6.67 18.33
CA GLN A 252 -10.65 7.79 17.64
C GLN A 252 -10.39 7.72 16.12
N ASP A 253 -9.15 7.54 15.72
CA ASP A 253 -8.76 7.50 14.30
C ASP A 253 -9.26 6.25 13.57
N LEU A 254 -9.41 5.14 14.29
CA LEU A 254 -10.09 3.93 13.78
C LEU A 254 -11.62 4.12 13.72
N GLY A 255 -12.18 5.06 14.48
CA GLY A 255 -13.62 5.23 14.73
C GLY A 255 -14.23 4.17 15.62
N TRP A 256 -13.43 3.59 16.51
CA TRP A 256 -13.93 2.69 17.54
C TRP A 256 -14.50 3.49 18.70
N SER A 257 -15.43 2.89 19.42
CA SER A 257 -15.99 3.55 20.61
C SER A 257 -14.91 3.73 21.67
N ILE A 258 -14.91 4.88 22.33
CA ILE A 258 -13.93 5.22 23.35
C ILE A 258 -14.30 4.57 24.68
N ASN A 259 -13.85 3.32 24.89
CA ASN A 259 -14.07 2.58 26.13
C ASN A 259 -13.01 1.49 26.35
N GLY A 260 -12.98 0.92 27.56
CA GLY A 260 -11.98 -0.09 27.95
C GLY A 260 -11.96 -1.34 27.07
N ARG A 261 -13.09 -1.73 26.48
CA ARG A 261 -13.17 -2.88 25.57
C ARG A 261 -12.36 -2.64 24.30
N TYR A 262 -12.54 -1.50 23.64
CA TYR A 262 -11.82 -1.19 22.41
C TYR A 262 -10.36 -0.80 22.66
N TYR A 263 -10.04 -0.22 23.82
CA TYR A 263 -8.65 -0.05 24.25
C TYR A 263 -7.94 -1.40 24.39
N LYS A 264 -8.59 -2.37 25.04
CA LYS A 264 -8.06 -3.73 25.15
C LYS A 264 -7.93 -4.40 23.78
N GLN A 265 -8.90 -4.21 22.90
CA GLN A 265 -8.84 -4.71 21.53
C GLN A 265 -7.64 -4.12 20.75
N ALA A 266 -7.38 -2.81 20.87
CA ALA A 266 -6.23 -2.16 20.25
C ALA A 266 -4.91 -2.69 20.81
N GLU A 267 -4.80 -2.83 22.14
CA GLU A 267 -3.64 -3.46 22.79
C GLU A 267 -3.39 -4.88 22.30
N ASP A 268 -4.45 -5.69 22.16
CA ASP A 268 -4.35 -7.06 21.69
C ASP A 268 -3.94 -7.12 20.21
N CYS A 269 -4.37 -6.17 19.38
CA CYS A 269 -3.91 -6.04 17.98
C CYS A 269 -2.42 -5.70 17.93
N LEU A 270 -1.96 -4.68 18.67
CA LEU A 270 -0.54 -4.31 18.73
C LEU A 270 0.33 -5.45 19.24
N SER A 271 -0.16 -6.21 20.23
CA SER A 271 0.53 -7.38 20.77
C SER A 271 0.66 -8.50 19.73
N ARG A 272 -0.40 -8.80 18.95
CA ARG A 272 -0.34 -9.78 17.86
C ARG A 272 0.57 -9.35 16.72
N LEU A 273 0.50 -8.08 16.33
CA LEU A 273 1.36 -7.50 15.29
C LEU A 273 2.84 -7.55 15.70
N GLN A 274 3.16 -7.32 16.97
CA GLN A 274 4.51 -7.50 17.51
C GLN A 274 4.93 -8.97 17.56
N ALA A 275 4.06 -9.87 18.02
CA ALA A 275 4.35 -11.30 18.18
C ALA A 275 4.29 -12.09 16.87
N SER A 276 4.66 -11.46 15.75
CA SER A 276 4.65 -12.06 14.42
C SER A 276 6.06 -12.25 13.89
N ALA A 277 6.26 -13.26 13.07
CA ALA A 277 7.45 -13.44 12.25
C ALA A 277 7.01 -13.84 10.84
N MET A 278 7.19 -12.91 9.90
CA MET A 278 6.90 -13.05 8.49
C MET A 278 8.21 -13.21 7.73
N GLN A 279 8.34 -14.26 6.93
CA GLN A 279 9.40 -14.36 5.93
C GLN A 279 8.79 -14.10 4.56
N PHE A 280 9.43 -13.23 3.79
CA PHE A 280 8.97 -12.82 2.47
C PHE A 280 10.06 -13.11 1.44
N SER A 281 9.69 -13.70 0.32
CA SER A 281 10.57 -13.90 -0.83
C SER A 281 9.83 -13.49 -2.10
N SER A 282 10.52 -12.79 -3.00
CA SER A 282 9.99 -12.52 -4.34
C SER A 282 11.09 -12.38 -5.38
N GLN A 283 10.75 -12.45 -6.67
CA GLN A 283 11.72 -12.12 -7.73
C GLN A 283 12.23 -10.67 -7.64
N ARG A 284 11.38 -9.75 -7.16
CA ARG A 284 11.68 -8.32 -7.02
C ARG A 284 12.67 -8.05 -5.88
N LEU A 285 12.40 -8.59 -4.70
CA LEU A 285 13.14 -8.28 -3.48
C LEU A 285 14.14 -9.37 -3.08
N GLY A 286 14.17 -10.51 -3.77
CA GLY A 286 14.85 -11.69 -3.26
C GLY A 286 14.22 -12.14 -1.94
N ARG A 287 15.02 -12.74 -1.06
CA ARG A 287 14.59 -13.20 0.25
C ARG A 287 14.89 -12.16 1.32
N LEU A 288 13.85 -11.72 2.02
CA LEU A 288 13.98 -10.84 3.19
C LEU A 288 14.34 -11.65 4.44
N GLU A 289 14.94 -10.96 5.40
CA GLU A 289 15.07 -11.48 6.75
C GLU A 289 13.67 -11.69 7.37
N SER A 290 13.59 -12.48 8.43
CA SER A 290 12.32 -12.67 9.12
C SER A 290 11.94 -11.39 9.85
N VAL A 291 10.76 -10.84 9.57
CA VAL A 291 10.32 -9.53 10.09
C VAL A 291 9.06 -9.65 10.91
N SER A 292 8.99 -8.89 12.00
CA SER A 292 7.72 -8.62 12.68
C SER A 292 7.02 -7.45 12.00
N LEU A 293 5.69 -7.47 11.91
CA LEU A 293 4.95 -6.34 11.34
C LEU A 293 5.17 -5.06 12.16
N ILE A 294 5.24 -5.21 13.48
CA ILE A 294 5.69 -4.19 14.42
C ILE A 294 6.92 -4.74 15.13
N ARG A 295 8.03 -4.01 15.14
CA ARG A 295 9.27 -4.45 15.78
C ARG A 295 9.17 -4.43 17.30
N ARG A 296 8.57 -3.37 17.85
CA ARG A 296 8.42 -3.19 19.28
C ARG A 296 7.15 -2.42 19.63
N PHE A 297 6.49 -2.84 20.69
CA PHE A 297 5.34 -2.23 21.31
C PHE A 297 5.53 -2.24 22.83
N ARG A 298 5.37 -1.07 23.46
CA ARG A 298 5.36 -0.95 24.92
C ARG A 298 4.32 0.07 25.38
N ILE A 299 3.87 -0.11 26.61
CA ILE A 299 2.99 0.85 27.28
C ILE A 299 3.80 1.58 28.35
N LEU A 300 3.97 2.88 28.16
CA LEU A 300 4.55 3.79 29.13
C LEU A 300 3.48 4.19 30.14
N ASP A 301 3.86 4.35 31.42
CA ASP A 301 2.97 4.84 32.48
C ASP A 301 1.64 4.06 32.62
N ARG A 302 1.70 2.72 32.45
CA ARG A 302 0.51 1.85 32.54
C ARG A 302 -0.26 2.13 33.84
N GLY A 303 -1.58 2.32 33.70
CA GLY A 303 -2.49 2.60 34.82
C GLY A 303 -2.57 4.07 35.23
N LYS A 304 -1.71 4.95 34.70
CA LYS A 304 -1.82 6.40 34.90
C LYS A 304 -2.62 7.04 33.76
N ARG A 305 -3.15 8.25 34.02
CA ARG A 305 -3.78 9.09 32.98
C ARG A 305 -2.82 9.48 31.86
N THR A 306 -1.51 9.46 32.13
CA THR A 306 -0.44 9.71 31.16
C THR A 306 -0.03 8.47 30.36
N SER A 307 -0.75 7.34 30.49
CA SER A 307 -0.42 6.12 29.75
C SER A 307 -0.31 6.40 28.25
N ARG A 308 0.79 5.93 27.65
CA ARG A 308 1.07 6.06 26.21
C ARG A 308 1.50 4.72 25.63
N CYS A 309 1.06 4.45 24.42
CA CYS A 309 1.63 3.41 23.56
C CYS A 309 2.87 3.96 22.89
N GLN A 310 3.91 3.16 22.83
CA GLN A 310 5.06 3.43 22.00
C GLN A 310 5.29 2.25 21.06
N VAL A 311 5.41 2.53 19.77
CA VAL A 311 5.49 1.54 18.69
C VAL A 311 6.66 1.86 17.76
N GLU A 312 7.43 0.85 17.40
CA GLU A 312 8.55 0.92 16.45
C GLU A 312 8.25 0.03 15.25
N ILE A 313 8.32 0.58 14.04
CA ILE A 313 8.17 -0.18 12.79
C ILE A 313 9.52 -0.77 12.39
N ASP A 314 9.53 -2.03 11.95
CA ASP A 314 10.76 -2.66 11.50
C ASP A 314 11.28 -2.01 10.21
N THR A 315 12.57 -1.68 10.16
CA THR A 315 13.22 -1.08 8.99
C THR A 315 13.13 -1.96 7.75
N GLU A 316 13.03 -3.28 7.92
CA GLU A 316 12.84 -4.22 6.82
C GLU A 316 11.50 -4.03 6.13
N MET A 317 10.45 -3.60 6.85
CA MET A 317 9.11 -3.47 6.26
C MET A 317 9.04 -2.45 5.13
N VAL A 318 9.94 -1.48 5.17
CA VAL A 318 10.03 -0.36 4.24
C VAL A 318 10.31 -0.82 2.82
N VAL A 319 11.06 -1.92 2.66
CA VAL A 319 11.41 -2.44 1.33
C VAL A 319 10.18 -2.92 0.56
N LEU A 320 9.08 -3.24 1.26
CA LEU A 320 7.82 -3.61 0.61
C LEU A 320 7.14 -2.42 -0.08
N PHE A 321 7.38 -1.19 0.41
CA PHE A 321 6.85 0.04 -0.19
C PHE A 321 7.68 0.54 -1.37
N ALA A 322 8.94 0.09 -1.48
CA ALA A 322 9.89 0.58 -2.47
C ALA A 322 9.43 0.34 -3.92
N GLY A 323 9.62 1.35 -4.79
CA GLY A 323 9.30 1.29 -6.21
C GLY A 323 7.81 1.40 -6.51
N ASP A 324 7.08 2.24 -5.76
CA ASP A 324 5.63 2.43 -5.88
C ASP A 324 4.81 1.13 -5.69
N HIS A 325 5.35 0.17 -4.93
CA HIS A 325 4.71 -1.11 -4.61
C HIS A 325 3.75 -1.01 -3.41
N TYR A 326 3.00 0.07 -3.34
CA TYR A 326 2.03 0.33 -2.28
C TYR A 326 0.77 0.98 -2.84
N THR A 327 -0.32 0.81 -2.10
CA THR A 327 -1.63 1.35 -2.43
C THR A 327 -2.03 2.37 -1.39
N LYS A 328 -2.57 3.51 -1.84
CA LYS A 328 -3.11 4.57 -1.00
C LYS A 328 -4.63 4.52 -1.03
N PHE A 329 -5.27 4.86 0.08
CA PHE A 329 -6.73 4.86 0.16
C PHE A 329 -7.26 5.93 1.12
N VAL A 330 -8.43 6.47 0.78
CA VAL A 330 -9.12 7.49 1.59
C VAL A 330 -9.59 6.84 2.89
N TRP A 331 -9.00 7.26 4.00
CA TRP A 331 -9.12 6.55 5.28
C TRP A 331 -10.55 6.51 5.82
N GLU A 332 -11.22 7.67 5.80
CA GLU A 332 -12.61 7.87 6.23
C GLU A 332 -13.59 6.89 5.59
N LYS A 333 -13.35 6.59 4.31
CA LYS A 333 -14.14 5.69 3.48
C LYS A 333 -13.77 4.23 3.73
N TYR A 334 -12.48 3.93 3.65
CA TYR A 334 -11.91 2.59 3.76
C TYR A 334 -12.20 1.92 5.11
N ARG A 335 -12.04 2.65 6.23
CA ARG A 335 -12.23 2.08 7.57
C ARG A 335 -13.67 1.65 7.88
N LYS A 336 -14.65 2.17 7.13
CA LYS A 336 -16.07 1.85 7.28
C LYS A 336 -16.47 0.56 6.56
N LEU A 337 -15.65 0.09 5.63
CA LEU A 337 -15.92 -1.13 4.86
C LEU A 337 -15.87 -2.38 5.74
N SER A 338 -16.68 -3.37 5.39
CA SER A 338 -16.56 -4.73 5.90
C SER A 338 -15.20 -5.35 5.56
N PRO A 339 -14.74 -6.36 6.31
CA PRO A 339 -13.45 -7.00 6.04
C PRO A 339 -13.34 -7.53 4.60
N THR A 340 -14.39 -8.17 4.08
CA THR A 340 -14.40 -8.70 2.72
C THR A 340 -14.35 -7.58 1.67
N ALA A 341 -15.12 -6.50 1.85
CA ALA A 341 -15.07 -5.35 0.96
C ALA A 341 -13.71 -4.66 0.98
N ARG A 342 -13.05 -4.55 2.14
CA ARG A 342 -11.66 -4.06 2.23
C ARG A 342 -10.69 -4.92 1.44
N ARG A 343 -10.71 -6.26 1.62
CA ARG A 343 -9.84 -7.17 0.85
C ARG A 343 -10.09 -7.08 -0.65
N MET A 344 -11.35 -6.89 -1.06
CA MET A 344 -11.70 -6.68 -2.46
C MET A 344 -11.12 -5.37 -2.99
N PHE A 345 -11.31 -4.27 -2.27
CA PHE A 345 -10.76 -2.97 -2.63
C PHE A 345 -9.24 -3.00 -2.70
N ASP A 346 -8.57 -3.59 -1.72
CA ASP A 346 -7.11 -3.74 -1.67
C ASP A 346 -6.59 -4.32 -2.98
N TYR A 347 -7.16 -5.44 -3.42
CA TYR A 347 -6.77 -6.09 -4.66
C TYR A 347 -6.94 -5.17 -5.87
N PHE A 348 -8.11 -4.54 -6.03
CA PHE A 348 -8.35 -3.65 -7.16
C PHE A 348 -7.44 -2.42 -7.15
N ALA A 349 -7.20 -1.86 -5.96
CA ALA A 349 -6.39 -0.67 -5.79
C ALA A 349 -4.90 -0.94 -6.03
N THR A 350 -4.43 -2.19 -5.86
CA THR A 350 -3.05 -2.58 -6.23
C THR A 350 -2.78 -2.61 -7.74
N HIS A 351 -3.79 -2.55 -8.60
CA HIS A 351 -3.63 -2.62 -10.05
C HIS A 351 -3.81 -1.25 -10.70
N LYS A 352 -3.12 -0.98 -11.82
CA LYS A 352 -3.41 0.20 -12.66
C LYS A 352 -4.74 0.04 -13.39
N GLU A 353 -5.04 -1.17 -13.84
CA GLU A 353 -6.33 -1.58 -14.38
C GLU A 353 -6.70 -2.90 -13.71
N PRO A 354 -7.74 -2.94 -12.86
CA PRO A 354 -8.10 -4.14 -12.12
C PRO A 354 -8.47 -5.30 -13.05
N TYR A 355 -7.72 -6.40 -12.96
CA TYR A 355 -8.07 -7.62 -13.69
C TYR A 355 -9.21 -8.36 -12.99
N PRO A 356 -10.15 -8.95 -13.74
CA PRO A 356 -11.21 -9.76 -13.17
C PRO A 356 -10.64 -10.90 -12.32
N LEU A 357 -11.13 -11.05 -11.09
CA LEU A 357 -10.61 -12.01 -10.13
C LEU A 357 -11.59 -13.17 -9.96
N LYS A 358 -11.11 -14.42 -10.11
CA LYS A 358 -11.95 -15.60 -9.84
C LYS A 358 -12.45 -15.60 -8.40
N LEU A 359 -13.72 -15.95 -8.20
CA LEU A 359 -14.32 -16.03 -6.87
C LEU A 359 -13.52 -16.92 -5.91
N GLU A 360 -13.00 -18.05 -6.41
CA GLU A 360 -12.16 -18.96 -5.62
C GLU A 360 -10.81 -18.33 -5.26
N THR A 361 -10.16 -17.67 -6.20
CA THR A 361 -8.91 -16.93 -5.94
C THR A 361 -9.13 -15.82 -4.90
N PHE A 362 -10.24 -15.10 -5.00
CA PHE A 362 -10.61 -14.08 -4.03
C PHE A 362 -10.89 -14.67 -2.64
N ARG A 363 -11.53 -15.85 -2.58
CA ARG A 363 -11.76 -16.59 -1.32
C ARG A 363 -10.46 -16.95 -0.61
N LEU A 364 -9.51 -17.48 -1.37
CA LEU A 364 -8.19 -17.85 -0.87
C LEU A 364 -7.41 -16.62 -0.39
N MET A 365 -7.43 -15.52 -1.15
CA MET A 365 -6.83 -14.25 -0.75
C MET A 365 -7.49 -13.64 0.50
N CYS A 366 -8.79 -13.83 0.69
CA CYS A 366 -9.47 -13.45 1.94
C CYS A 366 -9.13 -14.37 3.12
N GLY A 367 -8.49 -15.52 2.91
CA GLY A 367 -8.31 -16.54 3.94
C GLY A 367 -9.64 -17.04 4.54
N SER A 368 -10.72 -17.00 3.75
CA SER A 368 -12.10 -17.25 4.19
C SER A 368 -12.40 -18.74 4.31
N ASP A 369 -13.05 -19.12 5.43
CA ASP A 369 -13.52 -20.49 5.70
C ASP A 369 -14.84 -20.84 4.98
N SER A 370 -15.39 -19.94 4.15
CA SER A 370 -16.66 -20.17 3.47
C SER A 370 -16.51 -21.23 2.37
N THR A 371 -16.80 -22.50 2.66
CA THR A 371 -16.70 -23.59 1.68
C THR A 371 -17.89 -23.69 0.72
N ARG A 372 -19.00 -23.01 1.01
CA ARG A 372 -20.22 -23.06 0.20
C ARG A 372 -20.19 -21.97 -0.88
N VAL A 373 -20.07 -22.37 -2.14
CA VAL A 373 -19.97 -21.47 -3.30
C VAL A 373 -21.08 -20.42 -3.34
N LYS A 374 -22.34 -20.82 -3.14
CA LYS A 374 -23.48 -19.89 -3.16
C LYS A 374 -23.37 -18.80 -2.07
N LYS A 375 -23.05 -19.22 -0.85
CA LYS A 375 -22.86 -18.30 0.29
C LYS A 375 -21.68 -17.35 0.04
N TRP A 376 -20.58 -17.87 -0.50
CA TRP A 376 -19.44 -17.02 -0.84
C TRP A 376 -19.80 -15.99 -1.91
N ARG A 377 -20.50 -16.40 -2.96
CA ARG A 377 -21.01 -15.48 -4.00
C ARG A 377 -21.91 -14.39 -3.42
N GLU A 378 -22.81 -14.73 -2.50
CA GLU A 378 -23.65 -13.76 -1.79
C GLU A 378 -22.79 -12.74 -1.02
N GLN A 379 -21.80 -13.20 -0.23
CA GLN A 379 -20.89 -12.31 0.49
C GLN A 379 -20.05 -11.41 -0.42
N VAL A 380 -19.64 -11.92 -1.58
CA VAL A 380 -18.90 -11.13 -2.57
C VAL A 380 -19.83 -10.10 -3.23
N SER A 381 -21.10 -10.43 -3.47
CA SER A 381 -22.09 -9.49 -4.02
C SER A 381 -22.33 -8.34 -3.04
N GLU A 382 -22.54 -8.65 -1.76
CA GLU A 382 -22.69 -7.65 -0.69
C GLU A 382 -21.46 -6.73 -0.63
N ALA A 383 -20.25 -7.30 -0.74
CA ALA A 383 -19.03 -6.51 -0.76
C ALA A 383 -18.91 -5.61 -2.01
N CYS A 384 -19.41 -6.06 -3.17
CA CYS A 384 -19.45 -5.24 -4.39
C CYS A 384 -20.39 -4.04 -4.22
N ASP A 385 -21.60 -4.27 -3.68
CA ASP A 385 -22.58 -3.22 -3.41
C ASP A 385 -22.03 -2.21 -2.39
N GLU A 386 -21.41 -2.69 -1.32
CA GLU A 386 -20.79 -1.84 -0.29
C GLU A 386 -19.68 -0.93 -0.87
N LEU A 387 -18.83 -1.46 -1.76
CA LEU A 387 -17.77 -0.66 -2.39
C LEU A 387 -18.33 0.43 -3.31
N ARG A 388 -19.37 0.11 -4.08
CA ARG A 388 -20.08 1.07 -4.93
C ARG A 388 -20.70 2.18 -4.09
N GLU A 389 -21.43 1.81 -3.03
CA GLU A 389 -22.13 2.77 -2.15
C GLU A 389 -21.16 3.69 -1.38
N ASN A 390 -20.01 3.16 -0.97
CA ASN A 390 -18.98 3.95 -0.29
C ASN A 390 -18.26 4.92 -1.25
N GLY A 391 -18.32 4.67 -2.56
CA GLY A 391 -17.73 5.50 -3.61
C GLY A 391 -16.20 5.50 -3.58
N LEU A 392 -15.60 4.36 -3.22
CA LEU A 392 -14.16 4.11 -3.39
C LEU A 392 -13.83 3.60 -4.80
N VAL A 393 -14.83 3.12 -5.51
CA VAL A 393 -14.80 2.68 -6.91
C VAL A 393 -16.09 3.14 -7.59
N ASP A 394 -16.05 3.38 -8.90
CA ASP A 394 -17.26 3.66 -9.69
C ASP A 394 -18.26 2.50 -9.64
N SER A 395 -17.79 1.26 -9.84
CA SER A 395 -18.63 0.07 -9.70
C SER A 395 -17.81 -1.21 -9.48
N ALA A 396 -18.42 -2.19 -8.81
CA ALA A 396 -17.93 -3.57 -8.71
C ALA A 396 -19.11 -4.52 -8.92
N TRP A 397 -18.89 -5.64 -9.60
CA TRP A 397 -19.94 -6.62 -9.86
C TRP A 397 -19.35 -8.01 -10.10
N ILE A 398 -20.20 -9.02 -9.98
CA ILE A 398 -19.86 -10.39 -10.34
C ILE A 398 -20.44 -10.66 -11.74
N ASN A 399 -19.60 -11.16 -12.64
CA ASN A 399 -20.04 -11.73 -13.91
C ASN A 399 -19.49 -13.16 -14.00
N ASP A 400 -20.36 -14.14 -14.24
CA ASP A 400 -20.04 -15.56 -14.12
C ASP A 400 -19.35 -15.87 -12.78
N ASP A 401 -18.11 -16.37 -12.78
CA ASP A 401 -17.28 -16.65 -11.61
C ASP A 401 -16.15 -15.64 -11.39
N LEU A 402 -16.26 -14.46 -12.01
CA LEU A 402 -15.27 -13.39 -11.93
C LEU A 402 -15.85 -12.15 -11.24
N VAL A 403 -15.06 -11.54 -10.36
CA VAL A 403 -15.34 -10.23 -9.78
C VAL A 403 -14.64 -9.17 -10.62
N HIS A 404 -15.41 -8.20 -11.10
CA HIS A 404 -14.96 -7.08 -11.91
C HIS A 404 -15.03 -5.78 -11.11
N CYS A 405 -14.21 -4.81 -11.49
CA CYS A 405 -14.23 -3.47 -10.93
C CYS A 405 -13.93 -2.43 -12.00
N LYS A 406 -14.69 -1.35 -11.98
CA LYS A 406 -14.42 -0.09 -12.66
C LYS A 406 -14.15 0.95 -11.58
N ARG A 407 -13.00 1.61 -11.65
CA ARG A 407 -12.57 2.57 -10.62
C ARG A 407 -12.99 3.98 -10.96
#